data_AF-A0A919KBR8-F1
#
_entry.id   AF-A0A919KBR8-F1
#
_cell.length_a   1.000
_cell.length_b   1.000
_cell.length_c   1.000
_cell.angle_alpha   90.00
_cell.angle_beta   90.00
_cell.angle_gamma   90.00
#
_symmetry.space_group_name_H-M   'P 1'
#
loop_
_entity.id
_entity.type
_entity.pdbx_description
1 polymer ?
#
loop_
_entity_poly.entity_id
_entity_poly.type
_entity_poly.pdbx_seq_one_letter_code
_entity_poly.pdbx_strand_id
1 'polypeptide(L)'
;MSTASDEAAAGPYGLHRPTMADAREAMHRVHGHTGRSAWERLLQSAGMSGTETGDDALHRLLTAMAGLDPVSQLCAQALRIRLSSHTHLSAAHTITGSTA
;
A
#
# COMPACT_ATOMS: atom_id res chain seq x y z
N MET A 1 -9.18 -25.27 -13.44
CA MET A 1 -9.38 -23.89 -12.95
C MET A 1 -9.14 -23.92 -11.45
N SER A 2 -7.92 -23.59 -11.03
CA SER A 2 -7.45 -23.71 -9.65
C SER A 2 -7.56 -22.35 -8.96
N THR A 3 -8.49 -22.21 -8.02
CA THR A 3 -8.69 -21.01 -7.17
C THR A 3 -7.85 -21.05 -5.90
N ALA A 4 -6.75 -21.80 -5.87
CA ALA A 4 -6.02 -22.15 -4.64
C ALA A 4 -4.72 -21.36 -4.40
N SER A 5 -4.50 -20.23 -5.07
CA SER A 5 -3.25 -19.46 -4.93
C SER A 5 -3.41 -18.02 -4.45
N ASP A 6 -4.64 -17.55 -4.23
CA ASP A 6 -4.92 -16.15 -3.83
C ASP A 6 -5.23 -15.98 -2.33
N GLU A 7 -5.11 -17.08 -1.56
CA GLU A 7 -5.44 -17.15 -0.13
C GLU A 7 -4.21 -17.02 0.78
N ALA A 8 -3.11 -16.48 0.25
CA ALA A 8 -1.88 -16.25 1.02
C ALA A 8 -2.05 -15.03 1.95
N ALA A 9 -2.78 -15.27 3.05
CA ALA A 9 -2.98 -14.40 4.21
C ALA A 9 -3.76 -13.09 3.96
N ALA A 10 -5.05 -13.20 3.65
CA ALA A 10 -5.96 -12.10 3.94
C ALA A 10 -6.06 -11.90 5.46
N GLY A 11 -5.87 -10.67 5.93
CA GLY A 11 -6.01 -10.33 7.34
C GLY A 11 -7.46 -10.45 7.81
N PRO A 12 -7.75 -10.09 9.08
CA PRO A 12 -9.11 -10.08 9.60
C PRO A 12 -10.11 -9.41 8.65
N TYR A 13 -11.29 -10.01 8.50
CA TYR A 13 -12.35 -9.57 7.60
C TYR A 13 -12.00 -9.59 6.09
N GLY A 14 -11.00 -10.37 5.68
CA GLY A 14 -10.59 -10.48 4.27
C GLY A 14 -9.84 -9.26 3.75
N LEU A 15 -9.36 -8.40 4.65
CA LEU A 15 -8.66 -7.18 4.28
C LEU A 15 -7.15 -7.45 4.19
N HIS A 16 -6.57 -7.11 3.05
CA HIS A 16 -5.12 -7.16 2.89
C HIS A 16 -4.49 -5.85 3.36
N ARG A 17 -3.38 -5.98 4.09
CA ARG A 17 -2.56 -4.85 4.47
C ARG A 17 -1.85 -4.29 3.22
N PRO A 18 -1.94 -2.97 2.94
CA PRO A 18 -1.23 -2.39 1.80
C PRO A 18 0.28 -2.59 1.90
N THR A 19 0.90 -2.87 0.76
CA THR A 19 2.33 -3.13 0.60
C THR A 19 2.98 -2.14 -0.38
N MET A 20 4.31 -2.20 -0.49
CA MET A 20 5.06 -1.48 -1.54
C MET A 20 4.62 -1.90 -2.95
N ALA A 21 4.24 -3.17 -3.14
CA ALA A 21 3.76 -3.67 -4.43
C ALA A 21 2.42 -3.04 -4.81
N ASP A 22 1.50 -2.91 -3.85
CA ASP A 22 0.20 -2.25 -4.06
C ASP A 22 0.38 -0.77 -4.43
N ALA A 23 1.33 -0.09 -3.78
CA ALA A 23 1.65 1.30 -4.09
C ALA A 23 2.21 1.44 -5.51
N ARG A 24 3.11 0.55 -5.92
CA ARG A 24 3.68 0.51 -7.27
C ARG A 24 2.60 0.26 -8.32
N GLU A 25 1.74 -0.73 -8.10
CA GLU A 25 0.65 -1.04 -9.03
C GLU A 25 -0.33 0.13 -9.14
N ALA A 26 -0.69 0.76 -8.02
CA ALA A 26 -1.54 1.93 -8.02
C ALA A 26 -0.93 3.08 -8.85
N MET A 27 0.37 3.36 -8.68
CA MET A 27 1.09 4.35 -9.49
C MET A 27 1.07 4.01 -10.98
N HIS A 28 1.26 2.74 -11.35
CA HIS A 28 1.18 2.32 -12.74
C HIS A 28 -0.23 2.50 -13.33
N ARG A 29 -1.28 2.14 -12.59
CA ARG A 29 -2.67 2.29 -13.04
C ARG A 29 -3.06 3.75 -13.23
N VAL A 30 -2.67 4.60 -12.28
CA VAL A 30 -3.09 5.99 -12.21
C VAL A 30 -2.38 6.87 -13.24
N HIS A 31 -1.09 6.61 -13.49
CA HIS A 31 -0.28 7.38 -14.45
C HIS A 31 -0.21 6.71 -15.84
N GLY A 32 -0.77 5.51 -15.99
CA GLY A 32 -0.82 4.79 -17.27
C GLY A 32 0.56 4.61 -17.90
N HIS A 33 0.72 5.07 -19.13
CA HIS A 33 1.97 4.91 -19.89
C HIS A 33 3.17 5.63 -19.26
N THR A 34 2.96 6.65 -18.42
CA THR A 34 4.05 7.32 -17.67
C THR A 34 4.28 6.71 -16.29
N GLY A 35 3.50 5.70 -15.89
CA GLY A 35 3.56 5.15 -14.53
C GLY A 35 4.91 4.60 -14.14
N ARG A 36 5.67 4.03 -15.09
CA ARG A 36 7.04 3.59 -14.82
C ARG A 36 7.98 4.74 -14.48
N SER A 37 7.99 5.81 -15.29
CA SER A 37 8.85 6.96 -15.03
C SER A 37 8.38 7.78 -13.82
N ALA A 38 7.07 7.81 -13.54
CA ALA A 38 6.54 8.38 -12.30
C ALA A 38 7.01 7.60 -11.06
N TRP A 39 6.98 6.26 -11.12
CA TRP A 39 7.49 5.39 -10.06
C TRP A 39 9.00 5.57 -9.81
N GLU A 40 9.80 5.59 -10.88
CA GLU A 40 11.26 5.78 -10.76
C GLU A 40 11.60 7.15 -10.15
N ARG A 41 10.92 8.24 -10.58
CA ARG A 41 11.08 9.57 -9.98
C ARG A 41 10.68 9.62 -8.51
N LEU A 42 9.61 8.90 -8.14
CA LEU A 42 9.15 8.80 -6.76
C LEU A 42 10.17 8.07 -5.88
N LEU A 43 10.73 6.96 -6.35
CA LEU A 43 11.77 6.25 -5.62
C LEU A 43 13.00 7.14 -5.43
N GLN A 44 13.40 7.87 -6.47
CA GLN A 44 14.51 8.81 -6.40
C GLN A 44 14.24 9.93 -5.39
N SER A 45 13.04 10.53 -5.38
CA SER A 45 12.69 11.59 -4.42
C SER A 45 12.59 11.09 -2.98
N ALA A 46 12.21 9.82 -2.79
CA ALA A 46 12.18 9.16 -1.49
C ALA A 46 13.56 8.66 -1.02
N GLY A 47 14.60 8.72 -1.87
CA GLY A 47 15.91 8.14 -1.58
C GLY A 47 15.87 6.61 -1.45
N MET A 48 15.04 5.95 -2.26
CA MET A 48 14.77 4.51 -2.23
C MET A 48 15.29 3.82 -3.49
N SER A 49 15.72 2.57 -3.34
CA SER A 49 16.18 1.70 -4.43
C SER A 49 15.04 0.92 -5.10
N GLY A 50 13.89 0.79 -4.43
CA GLY A 50 12.74 0.03 -4.90
C GLY A 50 12.73 -1.44 -4.51
N THR A 51 13.76 -1.92 -3.79
CA THR A 51 13.82 -3.26 -3.21
C THR A 51 13.46 -3.27 -1.72
N GLU A 52 13.26 -2.10 -1.12
CA GLU A 52 12.87 -1.99 0.28
C GLU A 52 11.48 -2.58 0.51
N THR A 53 11.35 -3.29 1.62
CA THR A 53 10.09 -3.90 2.06
C THR A 53 9.78 -3.46 3.48
N GLY A 54 8.50 -3.59 3.87
CA GLY A 54 8.05 -3.29 5.23
C GLY A 54 7.47 -1.89 5.41
N ASP A 55 7.01 -1.65 6.63
CA ASP A 55 6.14 -0.51 6.94
C ASP A 55 6.85 0.84 6.87
N ASP A 56 8.09 0.90 7.35
CA ASP A 56 8.89 2.12 7.31
C ASP A 56 9.20 2.54 5.88
N ALA A 57 9.45 1.57 4.99
CA ALA A 57 9.62 1.82 3.56
C ALA A 57 8.32 2.37 2.94
N LEU A 58 7.17 1.76 3.25
CA LEU A 58 5.88 2.21 2.78
C LEU A 58 5.53 3.61 3.31
N HIS A 59 5.78 3.90 4.58
CA HIS A 59 5.52 5.22 5.17
C HIS A 59 6.37 6.33 4.53
N ARG A 60 7.65 6.06 4.27
CA ARG A 60 8.53 6.99 3.53
C ARG A 60 8.03 7.22 2.11
N LEU A 61 7.65 6.15 1.41
CA LEU A 61 7.10 6.23 0.06
C LEU A 61 5.81 7.06 0.02
N LEU A 62 4.84 6.80 0.91
CA LEU A 62 3.57 7.54 0.98
C LEU A 62 3.79 9.02 1.31
N THR A 63 4.85 9.34 2.07
CA THR A 63 5.24 10.72 2.34
C THR A 63 5.80 11.39 1.10
N ALA A 64 6.66 10.71 0.33
CA ALA A 64 7.18 11.23 -0.93
C ALA A 64 6.09 11.40 -2.00
N MET A 65 5.12 10.48 -2.08
CA MET A 65 3.97 10.58 -2.99
C MET A 65 3.15 11.85 -2.75
N ALA A 66 3.04 12.28 -1.49
CA ALA A 66 2.33 13.50 -1.14
C ALA A 66 3.01 14.78 -1.70
N GLY A 67 4.29 14.70 -2.09
CA GLY A 67 5.04 15.82 -2.67
C GLY A 67 5.15 15.81 -4.20
N LEU A 68 4.61 14.79 -4.90
CA LEU A 68 4.89 14.58 -6.33
C LEU A 68 3.96 15.38 -7.25
N ASP A 69 2.66 15.07 -7.23
CA ASP A 69 1.61 15.70 -8.03
C ASP A 69 0.23 15.44 -7.36
N PRO A 70 -0.83 16.20 -7.69
CA PRO A 70 -2.13 16.07 -7.02
C PRO A 70 -2.76 14.68 -7.13
N VAL A 71 -2.50 13.95 -8.22
CA VAL A 71 -3.05 12.62 -8.43
C VAL A 71 -2.31 11.59 -7.56
N SER A 72 -0.98 11.69 -7.50
CA SER A 72 -0.15 10.91 -6.57
C SER A 72 -0.49 11.18 -5.10
N GLN A 73 -0.85 12.42 -4.74
CA GLN A 73 -1.34 12.78 -3.41
C GLN A 73 -2.62 12.03 -3.04
N LEU A 74 -3.61 12.01 -3.94
CA LEU A 74 -4.86 11.25 -3.72
C LEU A 74 -4.58 9.75 -3.59
N CYS A 75 -3.68 9.21 -4.41
CA CYS A 75 -3.26 7.82 -4.31
C CYS A 75 -2.61 7.52 -2.95
N ALA A 76 -1.74 8.42 -2.46
CA ALA A 76 -1.12 8.29 -1.14
C ALA A 76 -2.17 8.32 -0.01
N GLN A 77 -3.14 9.23 -0.11
CA GLN A 77 -4.23 9.33 0.85
C GLN A 77 -5.09 8.06 0.88
N ALA A 78 -5.44 7.52 -0.28
CA ALA A 78 -6.20 6.27 -0.36
C ALA A 78 -5.45 5.08 0.28
N LEU A 79 -4.14 4.97 0.03
CA LEU A 79 -3.30 3.93 0.64
C LEU A 79 -3.18 4.10 2.16
N ARG A 80 -3.05 5.34 2.66
CA ARG A 80 -3.04 5.64 4.10
C ARG A 80 -4.35 5.23 4.78
N ILE A 81 -5.49 5.53 4.16
CA ILE A 81 -6.81 5.11 4.67
C ILE A 81 -6.88 3.58 4.75
N ARG A 82 -6.49 2.87 3.70
CA ARG A 82 -6.50 1.40 3.72
C ARG A 82 -5.60 0.83 4.81
N LEU A 83 -4.42 1.41 5.01
CA LEU A 83 -3.49 0.99 6.05
C LEU A 83 -4.04 1.23 7.45
N SER A 84 -4.60 2.42 7.72
CA SER A 84 -5.19 2.73 9.02
C SER A 84 -6.44 1.88 9.29
N SER A 85 -7.32 1.70 8.31
CA SER A 85 -8.48 0.83 8.40
C SER A 85 -8.07 -0.61 8.71
N HIS A 86 -7.07 -1.15 8.01
CA HIS A 86 -6.56 -2.50 8.30
C HIS A 86 -6.04 -2.60 9.75
N THR A 87 -5.24 -1.63 10.21
CA THR A 87 -4.72 -1.61 11.59
C THR A 87 -5.83 -1.57 12.63
N HIS A 88 -6.82 -0.67 12.48
CA HIS A 88 -7.92 -0.54 13.42
C HIS A 88 -8.83 -1.78 13.44
N LEU A 89 -9.16 -2.31 12.26
CA LEU A 89 -10.02 -3.49 12.15
C LEU A 89 -9.32 -4.75 12.65
N SER A 90 -8.02 -4.90 12.40
CA SER A 90 -7.24 -6.01 12.95
C SER A 90 -7.18 -5.95 14.47
N ALA A 91 -6.98 -4.75 15.06
CA ALA A 91 -7.00 -4.57 16.50
C ALA A 91 -8.38 -4.89 17.11
N ALA A 92 -9.46 -4.42 16.48
CA ALA A 92 -10.83 -4.73 16.91
C ALA A 92 -11.15 -6.22 16.82
N HIS A 93 -10.67 -6.90 15.77
CA HIS A 93 -10.80 -8.34 15.63
C HIS A 93 -10.13 -9.10 16.78
N THR A 94 -8.92 -8.71 17.17
CA THR A 94 -8.24 -9.31 18.33
C THR A 94 -9.04 -9.14 19.62
N ILE A 95 -9.64 -7.97 19.84
CA ILE A 95 -10.43 -7.69 21.06
C ILE A 95 -11.71 -8.53 21.10
N THR A 96 -12.43 -8.60 19.97
CA THR A 96 -13.71 -9.30 19.85
C THR A 96 -13.58 -10.82 19.65
N GLY A 97 -12.47 -11.27 19.07
CA GLY A 97 -12.14 -12.68 18.85
C GLY A 97 -11.50 -13.36 20.06
N SER A 98 -10.91 -12.59 20.99
CA SER A 98 -10.37 -13.09 22.27
C SER A 98 -11.45 -13.33 23.34
N THR A 99 -12.74 -13.20 22.99
CA THR A 99 -13.90 -13.43 23.87
C THR A 99 -14.70 -14.69 23.49
N ALA A 100 -14.04 -15.71 22.95
CA ALA A 100 -14.61 -17.04 22.71
C ALA A 100 -13.78 -18.12 23.40
#